data_AF-A0A950Z2T2-F1
#
_entry.id   AF-A0A950Z2T2-F1
#
_cell.length_a   1.000
_cell.length_b   1.000
_cell.length_c   1.000
_cell.angle_alpha   90.00
_cell.angle_beta   90.00
_cell.angle_gamma   90.00
#
_symmetry.space_group_name_H-M   'P 1'
#
loop_
_entity.id
_entity.type
_entity.pdbx_description
1 polymer ?
#
loop_
_entity_poly.entity_id
_entity_poly.type
_entity_poly.pdbx_seq_one_letter_code
_entity_poly.pdbx_strand_id
1 'polypeptide(L)' 'MAATVEPNDIPVLEIGAGTGSITRALLRRGLRPERLFVIERDPTLAAFLEQKFPGVQVRCAEA' A
#
# COMPACT_ATOMS: atom_id res chain seq x y z
N MET A 1 11.71 10.79 21.43
CA MET A 1 10.80 11.76 20.77
C MET A 1 9.55 11.00 20.37
N ALA A 2 8.37 11.44 20.79
CA ALA A 2 7.09 10.93 20.32
C ALA A 2 6.24 12.14 19.95
N ALA A 3 5.71 12.15 18.73
CA ALA A 3 4.79 13.19 18.27
C ALA A 3 3.36 12.65 18.31
N THR A 4 2.39 13.53 18.54
CA THR A 4 0.97 13.20 18.34
C THR A 4 0.77 12.87 16.87
N VAL A 5 0.21 11.69 16.57
CA VAL A 5 -0.13 11.28 15.21
C VAL A 5 -1.63 11.41 15.05
N GLU A 6 -2.07 12.31 14.18
CA GLU A 6 -3.46 12.37 13.77
C GLU A 6 -3.82 11.09 12.99
N PRO A 7 -5.02 10.50 13.17
CA PRO A 7 -5.39 9.23 12.53
C PRO A 7 -5.18 9.19 11.00
N ASN A 8 -5.31 10.33 10.33
CA ASN A 8 -5.11 10.47 8.87
C ASN A 8 -3.62 10.59 8.43
N ASP A 9 -2.70 10.65 9.38
CA ASP A 9 -1.25 10.64 9.13
C ASP A 9 -0.60 9.28 9.40
N ILE A 10 -1.37 8.27 9.82
CA ILE A 10 -0.86 6.93 10.11
C ILE A 10 -0.59 6.17 8.80
N PRO A 11 0.64 5.68 8.57
CA PRO A 11 0.94 4.80 7.44
C PRO A 11 0.17 3.47 7.53
N VAL A 12 -0.22 2.93 6.38
CA VAL A 12 -0.90 1.63 6.27
C VAL A 12 0.00 0.64 5.54
N LEU A 13 0.11 -0.58 6.08
CA LEU A 13 0.81 -1.70 5.46
C LEU A 13 -0.20 -2.77 5.04
N GLU A 14 -0.19 -3.15 3.77
CA GLU A 14 -0.93 -4.27 3.21
C GLU A 14 0.05 -5.40 2.84
N ILE A 15 -0.17 -6.60 3.36
CA ILE A 15 0.67 -7.78 3.10
C ILE A 15 -0.14 -8.77 2.27
N GLY A 16 0.40 -9.20 1.13
CA GLY A 16 -0.28 -10.11 0.20
C GLY A 16 -1.43 -9.43 -0.54
N ALA A 17 -1.15 -8.28 -1.17
CA ALA A 17 -2.17 -7.48 -1.86
C ALA A 17 -2.82 -8.21 -3.05
N GLY A 18 -2.15 -9.22 -3.62
CA GLY A 18 -2.63 -9.96 -4.77
C GLY A 18 -2.91 -9.04 -5.96
N THR A 19 -4.18 -8.90 -6.34
CA THR A 19 -4.61 -8.02 -7.45
C THR A 19 -5.04 -6.60 -7.00
N GLY A 20 -4.89 -6.29 -5.71
CA GLY A 20 -5.09 -4.96 -5.13
C GLY A 20 -6.55 -4.60 -4.88
N SER A 21 -7.39 -5.57 -4.47
CA SER A 21 -8.78 -5.31 -4.09
C SER A 21 -8.86 -4.45 -2.82
N ILE A 22 -8.05 -4.75 -1.81
CA ILE A 22 -7.98 -3.95 -0.56
C ILE A 22 -7.26 -2.64 -0.81
N THR A 23 -6.11 -2.65 -1.52
CA THR A 23 -5.40 -1.43 -1.97
C THR A 23 -6.37 -0.39 -2.55
N ARG A 24 -7.19 -0.79 -3.54
CA ARG A 24 -8.18 0.09 -4.17
C ARG A 24 -9.26 0.58 -3.21
N ALA A 25 -9.71 -0.27 -2.28
CA ALA A 25 -10.71 0.13 -1.30
C ALA A 25 -10.16 1.17 -0.32
N LEU A 26 -8.89 1.04 0.10
CA LEU A 26 -8.21 2.00 0.96
C LEU A 26 -8.05 3.36 0.26
N LEU A 27 -7.57 3.35 -0.99
CA LEU A 27 -7.44 4.58 -1.79
C LEU A 27 -8.80 5.27 -1.99
N ARG A 28 -9.86 4.52 -2.29
CA ARG A 28 -11.22 5.06 -2.41
C ARG A 28 -11.78 5.67 -1.12
N ARG A 29 -11.30 5.24 0.04
CA ARG A 29 -11.67 5.80 1.35
C ARG A 29 -10.88 7.07 1.70
N GLY A 30 -9.99 7.53 0.82
CA GLY A 30 -9.22 8.75 1.01
C GLY A 30 -7.83 8.51 1.62
N LEU A 31 -7.37 7.26 1.71
CA LEU A 31 -5.97 7.02 2.06
C LEU A 31 -5.08 7.60 0.95
N ARG A 32 -4.18 8.51 1.33
CA ARG A 32 -3.17 9.05 0.42
C ARG A 32 -2.26 7.92 -0.09
N PRO A 33 -2.05 7.75 -1.40
CA PRO A 33 -1.21 6.68 -1.95
C PRO A 33 0.17 6.59 -1.29
N GLU A 34 0.78 7.73 -0.99
CA GLU A 34 2.14 7.82 -0.44
C GLU A 34 2.24 7.27 0.99
N ARG A 35 1.09 7.10 1.66
CA ARG A 35 0.94 6.52 3.00
C ARG A 35 0.62 5.02 2.96
N LEU A 36 0.44 4.43 1.79
CA LEU A 36 0.17 3.00 1.63
C LEU A 36 1.43 2.26 1.18
N PHE A 37 1.80 1.27 1.97
CA PHE A 37 2.88 0.33 1.69
C PHE A 37 2.28 -1.03 1.38
N VAL A 38 2.75 -1.66 0.32
CA VAL A 38 2.26 -2.97 -0.13
C VAL A 38 3.43 -3.93 -0.23
N ILE A 39 3.31 -5.09 0.41
CA ILE A 39 4.21 -6.23 0.21
C ILE A 39 3.47 -7.29 -0.59
N GLU A 40 4.06 -7.72 -1.70
CA GLU A 40 3.58 -8.83 -2.51
C GLU A 40 4.75 -9.75 -2.84
N ARG A 41 4.56 -11.08 -2.78
CA ARG A 41 5.64 -12.03 -3.06
C ARG A 41 5.81 -12.30 -4.55
N ASP A 42 4.70 -12.25 -5.29
CA ASP A 42 4.71 -12.54 -6.71
C ASP A 42 5.23 -11.30 -7.47
N PRO A 43 6.37 -11.40 -8.19
CA PRO A 43 6.96 -10.25 -8.86
C PRO A 43 6.07 -9.70 -10.00
N THR A 44 5.25 -10.54 -10.62
CA THR A 44 4.31 -10.12 -11.65
C THR A 44 3.17 -9.31 -11.04
N LEU A 45 2.63 -9.76 -9.91
CA LEU A 45 1.61 -9.02 -9.17
C LEU A 45 2.18 -7.73 -8.57
N ALA A 46 3.39 -7.74 -8.03
CA ALA A 46 4.06 -6.54 -7.53
C ALA A 46 4.20 -5.48 -8.64
N ALA A 47 4.73 -5.84 -9.81
CA ALA A 47 4.85 -4.93 -10.94
C ALA A 47 3.47 -4.43 -11.45
N PHE A 48 2.47 -5.31 -11.46
CA PHE A 48 1.10 -4.93 -11.78
C PHE A 48 0.53 -3.90 -10.80
N LEU A 49 0.77 -4.07 -9.50
CA LEU A 49 0.31 -3.15 -8.46
C LEU A 49 1.00 -1.79 -8.57
N GLU A 50 2.31 -1.76 -8.85
CA GLU A 50 3.08 -0.53 -9.07
C GLU A 50 2.51 0.30 -10.23
N GLN A 51 2.20 -0.35 -11.34
CA GLN A 51 1.63 0.31 -12.52
C GLN A 51 0.19 0.77 -12.27
N LYS A 52 -0.61 -0.04 -11.57
CA LYS A 52 -2.04 0.20 -11.36
C LYS A 52 -2.34 1.26 -10.30
N PHE A 53 -1.46 1.41 -9.30
CA PHE A 53 -1.66 2.34 -8.20
C PHE A 53 -0.47 3.30 -8.06
N PRO A 54 -0.35 4.30 -8.95
CA PRO A 54 0.70 5.32 -8.84
C PRO A 54 0.71 5.98 -7.47
N GLY A 55 1.90 6.13 -6.88
CA GLY A 55 2.11 6.72 -5.56
C GLY A 55 2.04 5.73 -4.39
N VAL A 56 1.51 4.51 -4.59
CA VAL A 56 1.61 3.43 -3.60
C VAL A 56 3.03 2.88 -3.56
N GLN A 57 3.56 2.65 -2.36
CA GLN A 57 4.90 2.08 -2.18
C GLN A 57 4.83 0.56 -2.17
N VAL A 58 4.99 -0.05 -3.34
CA VAL A 58 4.99 -1.51 -3.48
C VAL A 58 6.41 -2.07 -3.32
N ARG A 59 6.55 -3.23 -2.68
CA ARG A 59 7.79 -4.00 -2.59
C ARG A 59 7.51 -5.46 -2.87
N CYS A 60 8.33 -6.05 -3.74
CA CYS A 60 8.36 -7.48 -3.94
C CYS A 60 9.21 -8.12 -2.83
N ALA A 61 8.60 -8.88 -1.91
CA ALA A 61 9.33 -9.53 -0.83
C ALA A 61 8.56 -10.75 -0.28
N GLU A 62 9.29 -11.69 0.32
CA GLU A 62 8.69 -12.65 1.24
C GLU A 62 8.42 -11.93 2.57
N ALA A 63 7.19 -12.06 3.06
CA ALA A 63 6.69 -11.43 4.29
C ALA A 63 6.57 -12.46 5.41
#